data_AF-A0A960AFD7-F1
#
_entry.id   AF-A0A960AFD7-F1
#
_cell.length_a   1.000
_cell.length_b   1.000
_cell.length_c   1.000
_cell.angle_alpha   90.00
_cell.angle_beta   90.00
_cell.angle_gamma   90.00
#
_symmetry.space_group_name_H-M   'P 1'
#
loop_
_entity.id
_entity.type
_entity.pdbx_description
1 polymer ?
#
loop_
_entity_poly.entity_id
_entity_poly.type
_entity_poly.pdbx_seq_one_letter_code
_entity_poly.pdbx_strand_id
1 'polypeptide(L)'
;MRLLTRPLGALLLLLVLAVAGCGSDTGSDTGSDTGSDTPGDTASTGSGESPGQDPSAAPTVPGTTVTLVSATSGRGDPAERVTFLASDGALASYVQQFDSGFAADVTRAAEGVEVEEGEVLVAQVVMIGCDKPADASVRSLEDGVAIVPTPVPTPHMECVAAVTTVGLAAVPVSLEGGGR
;
A
#
# COMPACT_ATOMS: atom_id res chain seq x y z
N MET A 1 -6.92 38.72 46.38
CA MET A 1 -7.20 37.75 45.30
C MET A 1 -6.26 36.55 45.47
N ARG A 2 -6.84 35.36 45.32
CA ARG A 2 -6.37 33.99 45.65
C ARG A 2 -4.96 33.69 45.08
N LEU A 3 -3.96 33.19 45.84
CA LEU A 3 -3.75 31.81 46.36
C LEU A 3 -3.91 30.75 45.24
N LEU A 4 -3.05 29.77 44.94
CA LEU A 4 -1.81 29.22 45.52
C LEU A 4 -1.15 28.36 44.40
N THR A 5 0.16 28.48 44.24
CA THR A 5 1.19 27.40 44.11
C THR A 5 0.89 26.02 43.47
N ARG A 6 1.77 25.66 42.50
CA ARG A 6 2.32 24.32 42.10
C ARG A 6 2.51 23.32 43.28
N PRO A 7 2.83 21.99 43.12
CA PRO A 7 3.46 21.26 41.98
C PRO A 7 3.02 19.77 41.76
N LEU A 8 3.65 19.14 40.77
CA LEU A 8 3.98 17.70 40.57
C LEU A 8 3.23 16.64 41.41
N GLY A 9 2.45 15.80 40.73
CA GLY A 9 1.97 14.50 41.23
C GLY A 9 2.71 13.36 40.55
N ALA A 10 3.65 12.77 41.28
CA ALA A 10 4.31 11.52 40.95
C ALA A 10 3.46 10.31 41.39
N LEU A 11 3.72 9.18 40.72
CA LEU A 11 3.58 7.79 41.22
C LEU A 11 2.17 7.24 41.45
N LEU A 12 1.81 6.21 40.67
CA LEU A 12 1.24 4.99 41.24
C LEU A 12 1.55 3.76 40.34
N LEU A 13 2.38 2.86 40.88
CA LEU A 13 2.51 1.47 40.45
C LEU A 13 1.20 0.71 40.73
N LEU A 14 0.82 -0.22 39.85
CA LEU A 14 0.29 -1.53 40.28
C LEU A 14 0.30 -2.58 39.15
N LEU A 15 0.47 -3.82 39.59
CA LEU A 15 0.99 -5.02 38.94
C LEU A 15 -0.09 -6.10 39.00
N VAL A 16 -0.40 -6.80 37.90
CA VAL A 16 -1.12 -8.10 37.95
C VAL A 16 -0.63 -9.04 36.84
N LEU A 17 -0.13 -10.20 37.27
CA LEU A 17 0.13 -11.42 36.49
C LEU A 17 -1.17 -12.25 36.32
N ALA A 18 -1.35 -12.88 35.16
CA ALA A 18 -2.12 -14.12 34.96
C ALA A 18 -1.56 -14.79 33.67
N VAL A 19 -0.73 -15.84 33.72
CA VAL A 19 -0.99 -17.27 34.00
C VAL A 19 -1.96 -17.94 32.99
N ALA A 20 -1.35 -18.80 32.15
CA ALA A 20 -1.81 -20.08 31.60
C ALA A 20 -3.23 -20.22 31.01
N GLY A 21 -3.26 -20.47 29.69
CA GLY A 21 -4.38 -21.11 28.99
C GLY A 21 -3.85 -22.17 28.01
N CYS A 22 -3.50 -23.34 28.53
CA CYS A 22 -3.29 -24.58 27.78
C CYS A 22 -4.65 -25.30 27.72
N GLY A 23 -5.16 -25.57 26.53
CA GLY A 23 -6.36 -26.39 26.31
C GLY A 23 -6.05 -27.43 25.25
N SER A 24 -5.93 -28.68 25.69
CA SER A 24 -5.65 -29.87 24.89
C SER A 24 -6.96 -30.62 24.62
N ASP A 25 -7.23 -31.02 23.39
CA ASP A 25 -8.15 -32.11 23.09
C ASP A 25 -7.43 -33.16 22.24
N THR A 26 -7.25 -34.31 22.88
CA THR A 26 -6.73 -35.56 22.34
C THR A 26 -7.84 -36.30 21.59
N GLY A 27 -7.69 -36.44 20.27
CA GLY A 27 -8.36 -37.46 19.46
C GLY A 27 -7.31 -38.36 18.84
N SER A 28 -7.12 -39.54 19.44
CA SER A 28 -6.28 -40.60 18.89
C SER A 28 -6.98 -41.27 17.71
N ASP A 29 -6.32 -41.39 16.57
CA ASP A 29 -6.49 -42.53 15.67
C ASP A 29 -5.12 -42.93 15.12
N THR A 30 -4.74 -44.15 15.50
CA THR A 30 -3.56 -44.88 15.08
C THR A 30 -3.76 -45.50 13.70
N GLY A 31 -2.76 -45.34 12.83
CA GLY A 31 -2.36 -46.40 11.89
C GLY A 31 -2.30 -45.99 10.42
N SER A 32 -1.08 -45.79 9.90
CA SER A 32 -0.43 -46.72 8.97
C SER A 32 0.80 -46.06 8.34
N ASP A 33 1.95 -46.71 8.50
CA ASP A 33 3.16 -46.40 7.75
C ASP A 33 2.92 -46.61 6.26
N THR A 34 3.18 -45.59 5.45
CA THR A 34 3.64 -45.77 4.07
C THR A 34 4.56 -44.61 3.74
N GLY A 35 5.85 -44.90 3.61
CA GLY A 35 6.87 -43.92 3.26
C GLY A 35 6.60 -43.28 1.90
N SER A 36 6.95 -42.00 1.79
CA SER A 36 7.24 -41.32 0.53
C SER A 36 8.05 -40.07 0.86
N ASP A 37 9.38 -40.21 0.78
CA ASP A 37 10.29 -39.08 0.67
C ASP A 37 9.88 -38.25 -0.55
N THR A 38 9.22 -37.11 -0.31
CA THR A 38 9.00 -36.07 -1.32
C THR A 38 9.75 -34.82 -0.86
N PRO A 39 10.69 -34.28 -1.66
CA PRO A 39 11.38 -33.05 -1.32
C PRO A 39 10.39 -31.91 -1.12
N GLY A 40 10.60 -31.13 -0.06
CA GLY A 40 9.76 -30.00 0.29
C GLY A 40 9.83 -28.89 -0.76
N ASP A 41 8.76 -28.75 -1.53
CA ASP A 41 8.41 -27.45 -2.08
C ASP A 41 7.81 -26.63 -0.94
N THR A 42 8.59 -25.65 -0.48
CA THR A 42 8.07 -24.55 0.33
C THR A 42 7.02 -23.87 -0.53
N ALA A 43 5.75 -24.19 -0.29
CA ALA A 43 4.65 -23.40 -0.79
C ALA A 43 4.83 -22.00 -0.20
N SER A 44 5.36 -21.08 -1.03
CA SER A 44 5.07 -19.66 -0.85
C SER A 44 3.58 -19.57 -0.62
N THR A 45 3.20 -19.07 0.55
CA THR A 45 1.83 -18.70 0.85
C THR A 45 1.49 -17.61 -0.14
N GLY A 46 0.99 -18.01 -1.31
CA GLY A 46 0.39 -17.09 -2.27
C GLY A 46 -0.68 -16.37 -1.49
N SER A 47 -0.50 -15.07 -1.31
CA SER A 47 -1.55 -14.16 -0.89
C SER A 47 -2.80 -14.56 -1.64
N GLY A 48 -3.86 -14.91 -0.90
CA GLY A 48 -5.12 -15.30 -1.51
C GLY A 48 -5.57 -14.20 -2.47
N GLU A 49 -5.49 -14.47 -3.78
CA GLU A 49 -6.19 -13.70 -4.79
C GLU A 49 -7.67 -13.82 -4.45
N SER A 50 -8.20 -12.78 -3.81
CA SER A 50 -9.63 -12.48 -3.94
C SER A 50 -9.90 -12.37 -5.44
N PRO A 51 -10.98 -12.93 -6.00
CA PRO A 51 -11.30 -12.80 -7.42
C PRO A 51 -11.62 -11.34 -7.73
N GLY A 52 -10.59 -10.52 -7.84
CA GLY A 52 -10.64 -9.11 -8.16
C GLY A 52 -10.65 -8.91 -9.66
N GLN A 53 -11.36 -7.89 -10.12
CA GLN A 53 -11.32 -7.43 -11.50
C GLN A 53 -9.89 -7.02 -11.86
N ASP A 54 -9.39 -7.47 -13.02
CA ASP A 54 -8.12 -6.98 -13.57
C ASP A 54 -8.24 -5.46 -13.82
N PRO A 55 -7.47 -4.62 -13.11
CA PRO A 55 -7.57 -3.17 -13.24
C PRO A 55 -7.18 -2.67 -14.63
N SER A 56 -6.39 -3.44 -15.39
CA SER A 56 -5.97 -3.08 -16.75
C SER A 56 -7.12 -3.13 -17.75
N ALA A 57 -8.14 -3.96 -17.49
CA ALA A 57 -9.34 -4.09 -18.30
C ALA A 57 -10.44 -3.09 -17.91
N ALA A 58 -10.28 -2.39 -16.78
CA ALA A 58 -11.30 -1.49 -16.26
C ALA A 58 -11.38 -0.15 -17.04
N PRO A 59 -12.54 0.52 -17.05
CA PRO A 59 -12.71 1.80 -17.73
C PRO A 59 -11.75 2.87 -17.22
N THR A 60 -11.20 3.68 -18.13
CA THR A 60 -10.39 4.85 -17.79
C THR A 60 -11.28 5.95 -17.19
N VAL A 61 -10.82 6.60 -16.13
CA VAL A 61 -11.44 7.84 -15.62
C VAL A 61 -11.04 8.99 -16.56
N PRO A 62 -11.98 9.63 -17.27
CA PRO A 62 -11.66 10.64 -18.26
C PRO A 62 -11.17 11.94 -17.59
N GLY A 63 -10.27 12.65 -18.27
CA GLY A 63 -9.78 13.96 -17.82
C GLY A 63 -8.74 13.91 -16.70
N THR A 64 -8.41 12.74 -16.17
CA THR A 64 -7.42 12.60 -15.10
C THR A 64 -6.00 12.50 -15.68
N THR A 65 -5.09 13.32 -15.15
CA THR A 65 -3.65 13.25 -15.45
C THR A 65 -2.93 12.53 -14.32
N VAL A 66 -2.02 11.61 -14.66
CA VAL A 66 -1.18 10.91 -13.67
C VAL A 66 0.23 11.49 -13.68
N THR A 67 0.71 11.92 -12.52
CA THR A 67 2.11 12.28 -12.30
C THR A 67 2.88 11.05 -11.84
N LEU A 68 3.90 10.65 -12.60
CA LEU A 68 4.78 9.53 -12.25
C LEU A 68 6.08 10.02 -11.62
N VAL A 69 6.37 9.55 -10.42
CA VAL A 69 7.63 9.80 -9.70
C VAL A 69 8.38 8.49 -9.57
N SER A 70 9.68 8.48 -9.84
CA SER A 70 10.46 7.23 -9.78
C SER A 70 11.84 7.42 -9.19
N ALA A 71 12.32 6.41 -8.46
CA ALA A 71 13.67 6.36 -7.94
C ALA A 71 14.22 4.94 -7.94
N THR A 72 15.52 4.81 -8.19
CA THR A 72 16.26 3.57 -8.00
C THR A 72 16.35 3.26 -6.51
N SER A 73 16.01 2.03 -6.13
CA SER A 73 15.98 1.56 -4.75
C SER A 73 15.05 2.39 -3.85
N GLY A 74 13.97 2.96 -4.38
CA GLY A 74 13.06 3.83 -3.62
C GLY A 74 12.29 3.17 -2.47
N ARG A 75 12.32 1.83 -2.36
CA ARG A 75 11.46 1.01 -1.49
C ARG A 75 9.98 1.19 -1.82
N GLY A 76 9.09 0.95 -0.86
CA GLY A 76 7.64 0.93 -1.03
C GLY A 76 7.08 -0.43 -1.38
N ASP A 77 5.80 -0.59 -1.12
CA ASP A 77 5.06 -1.83 -1.35
C ASP A 77 4.06 -1.61 -2.50
N PRO A 78 4.12 -2.40 -3.59
CA PRO A 78 3.12 -2.34 -4.65
C PRO A 78 1.72 -2.55 -4.08
N ALA A 79 0.76 -1.77 -4.57
CA ALA A 79 -0.63 -1.91 -4.21
C ALA A 79 -1.46 -2.10 -5.48
N GLU A 80 -2.54 -2.88 -5.39
CA GLU A 80 -3.50 -3.04 -6.49
C GLU A 80 -4.44 -1.83 -6.61
N ARG A 81 -4.57 -1.06 -5.52
CA ARG A 81 -5.48 0.08 -5.39
C ARG A 81 -4.73 1.30 -4.92
N VAL A 82 -5.32 2.46 -5.19
CA VAL A 82 -4.80 3.72 -4.70
C VAL A 82 -5.02 3.88 -3.20
N THR A 83 -4.14 4.64 -2.56
CA THR A 83 -4.35 5.22 -1.25
C THR A 83 -4.93 6.63 -1.42
N PHE A 84 -6.03 6.93 -0.73
CA PHE A 84 -6.61 8.26 -0.67
C PHE A 84 -5.85 9.14 0.31
N LEU A 85 -5.36 10.28 -0.16
CA LEU A 85 -4.53 11.23 0.58
C LEU A 85 -5.32 12.49 0.91
N ALA A 86 -6.48 12.31 1.56
CA ALA A 86 -7.41 13.40 1.91
C ALA A 86 -6.88 14.37 2.99
N SER A 87 -5.64 14.21 3.45
CA SER A 87 -5.01 15.10 4.42
C SER A 87 -3.48 15.01 4.37
N ASP A 88 -2.80 16.04 4.86
CA ASP A 88 -1.34 16.05 5.02
C ASP A 88 -0.84 14.91 5.89
N GLY A 89 -1.62 14.51 6.90
CA GLY A 89 -1.32 13.36 7.75
C GLY A 89 -1.36 12.02 7.00
N ALA A 90 -2.26 11.88 6.03
CA ALA A 90 -2.33 10.71 5.16
C ALA A 90 -1.12 10.66 4.21
N LEU A 91 -0.74 11.79 3.60
CA LEU A 91 0.47 11.87 2.78
C LEU A 91 1.74 11.55 3.60
N ALA A 92 1.89 12.17 4.78
CA ALA A 92 3.01 11.90 5.67
C ALA A 92 3.08 10.43 6.10
N SER A 93 1.93 9.78 6.29
CA SER A 93 1.86 8.34 6.58
C SER A 93 2.26 7.51 5.36
N TYR A 94 1.74 7.85 4.18
CA TYR A 94 2.01 7.15 2.93
C TYR A 94 3.50 7.15 2.57
N VAL A 95 4.20 8.28 2.72
CA VAL A 95 5.61 8.39 2.28
C VAL A 95 6.61 7.73 3.23
N GLN A 96 6.21 7.30 4.43
CA GLN A 96 7.09 6.61 5.38
C GLN A 96 7.60 5.25 4.86
N GLN A 97 6.95 4.67 3.84
CA GLN A 97 7.39 3.42 3.22
C GLN A 97 8.64 3.58 2.34
N PHE A 98 8.97 4.81 1.95
CA PHE A 98 10.06 5.10 1.01
C PHE A 98 11.35 5.49 1.72
N ASP A 99 12.47 5.35 1.02
CA ASP A 99 13.72 5.97 1.47
C ASP A 99 13.60 7.50 1.46
N SER A 100 14.28 8.17 2.40
CA SER A 100 14.09 9.61 2.69
C SER A 100 14.17 10.56 1.48
N GLY A 101 15.08 10.31 0.55
CA GLY A 101 15.18 11.10 -0.68
C GLY A 101 13.95 10.94 -1.57
N PHE A 102 13.51 9.70 -1.78
CA PHE A 102 12.34 9.41 -2.59
C PHE A 102 11.04 9.88 -1.92
N ALA A 103 10.93 9.76 -0.59
CA ALA A 103 9.82 10.32 0.18
C ALA A 103 9.66 11.84 -0.04
N ALA A 104 10.78 12.59 -0.07
CA ALA A 104 10.77 14.02 -0.34
C ALA A 104 10.35 14.35 -1.79
N ASP A 105 10.76 13.52 -2.76
CA ASP A 105 10.36 13.69 -4.15
C ASP A 105 8.87 13.40 -4.38
N VAL A 106 8.34 12.34 -3.75
CA VAL A 106 6.90 12.02 -3.78
C VAL A 106 6.08 13.13 -3.12
N THR A 107 6.53 13.65 -1.97
CA THR A 107 5.86 14.76 -1.26
C THR A 107 5.80 16.01 -2.15
N ARG A 108 6.93 16.38 -2.75
CA ARG A 108 6.99 17.56 -3.65
C ARG A 108 6.11 17.40 -4.88
N ALA A 109 6.06 16.20 -5.45
CA ALA A 109 5.20 15.92 -6.59
C ALA A 109 3.71 15.98 -6.18
N ALA A 110 3.35 15.45 -5.01
CA ALA A 110 2.00 15.52 -4.47
C ALA A 110 1.53 16.97 -4.25
N GLU A 111 2.40 17.83 -3.71
CA GLU A 111 2.12 19.28 -3.56
C GLU A 111 1.95 20.01 -4.90
N GLY A 112 2.50 19.45 -5.99
CA GLY A 112 2.37 19.99 -7.34
C GLY A 112 1.13 19.50 -8.10
N VAL A 113 0.36 18.55 -7.55
CA VAL A 113 -0.90 18.10 -8.15
C VAL A 113 -2.00 19.10 -7.82
N GLU A 114 -2.64 19.64 -8.84
CA GLU A 114 -3.83 20.47 -8.69
C GLU A 114 -5.02 19.57 -8.32
N VAL A 115 -5.68 19.87 -7.20
CA VAL A 115 -6.88 19.15 -6.71
C VAL A 115 -8.03 20.14 -6.69
N GLU A 116 -9.01 19.93 -7.56
CA GLU A 116 -10.18 20.81 -7.66
C GLU A 116 -11.26 20.49 -6.61
N GLU A 117 -12.29 21.34 -6.53
CA GLU A 117 -13.44 21.06 -5.67
C GLU A 117 -14.14 19.76 -6.11
N GLY A 118 -14.32 18.84 -5.16
CA GLY A 118 -14.90 17.52 -5.45
C GLY A 118 -13.88 16.47 -5.89
N GLU A 119 -12.59 16.79 -5.84
CA GLU A 119 -11.50 15.85 -6.06
C GLU A 119 -10.71 15.56 -4.78
N VAL A 120 -9.94 14.48 -4.83
CA VAL A 120 -9.02 14.05 -3.77
C VAL A 120 -7.74 13.53 -4.39
N LEU A 121 -6.60 13.87 -3.78
CA LEU A 121 -5.31 13.33 -4.19
C LEU A 121 -5.25 11.84 -3.84
N VAL A 122 -4.79 11.03 -4.79
CA VAL A 122 -4.52 9.61 -4.59
C VAL A 122 -3.10 9.24 -4.99
N ALA A 123 -2.55 8.20 -4.36
CA ALA A 123 -1.22 7.68 -4.65
C ALA A 123 -1.18 6.16 -4.72
N GLN A 124 -0.35 5.61 -5.60
CA GLN A 124 -0.13 4.16 -5.71
C GLN A 124 1.31 3.87 -6.12
N VAL A 125 1.94 2.88 -5.48
CA VAL A 125 3.16 2.27 -6.02
C VAL A 125 2.74 1.39 -7.19
N VAL A 126 2.86 1.92 -8.40
CA VAL A 126 2.30 1.31 -9.62
C VAL A 126 3.21 0.26 -10.23
N MET A 127 4.52 0.33 -9.95
CA MET A 127 5.51 -0.58 -10.49
C MET A 127 6.76 -0.60 -9.60
N ILE A 128 7.31 -1.79 -9.42
CA ILE A 128 8.71 -1.98 -9.02
C ILE A 128 9.35 -2.88 -10.08
N GLY A 129 10.29 -2.35 -10.85
CA GLY A 129 10.85 -3.04 -12.00
C GLY A 129 12.18 -2.46 -12.47
N CYS A 130 12.73 -2.97 -13.57
CA CYS A 130 14.00 -2.49 -14.11
C CYS A 130 13.84 -1.15 -14.86
N ASP A 131 12.67 -0.95 -15.45
CA ASP A 131 12.33 0.22 -16.22
C ASP A 131 11.19 0.98 -15.57
N LYS A 132 11.11 2.28 -15.88
CA LYS A 132 9.98 3.11 -15.49
C LYS A 132 8.94 3.16 -16.63
N PRO A 133 7.65 3.12 -16.32
CA PRO A 133 6.63 3.41 -17.31
C PRO A 133 6.72 4.87 -17.77
N ALA A 134 6.39 5.12 -19.03
CA ALA A 134 6.36 6.47 -19.59
C ALA A 134 5.08 7.22 -19.22
N ASP A 135 4.01 6.49 -18.95
CA ASP A 135 2.67 7.02 -18.72
C ASP A 135 1.85 6.04 -17.85
N ALA A 136 0.73 6.51 -17.32
CA ALA A 136 -0.23 5.72 -16.56
C ALA A 136 -1.65 6.30 -16.69
N SER A 137 -2.65 5.48 -16.40
CA SER A 137 -4.06 5.92 -16.43
C SER A 137 -4.78 5.50 -15.17
N VAL A 138 -5.69 6.36 -14.72
CA VAL A 138 -6.61 6.05 -13.63
C VAL A 138 -7.74 5.17 -14.16
N ARG A 139 -8.05 4.10 -13.41
CA ARG A 139 -9.02 3.06 -13.74
C ARG A 139 -10.09 3.00 -12.66
N SER A 140 -11.36 3.05 -13.08
CA SER A 140 -12.50 2.89 -12.18
C SER A 140 -12.79 1.41 -11.98
N LEU A 141 -12.61 0.93 -10.76
CA LEU A 141 -12.96 -0.43 -10.35
C LEU A 141 -14.37 -0.46 -9.75
N GLU A 142 -14.93 -1.64 -9.55
CA GLU A 142 -16.24 -1.80 -8.89
C GLU A 142 -16.25 -1.23 -7.46
N ASP A 143 -15.12 -1.37 -6.76
CA ASP A 143 -14.92 -1.03 -5.36
C ASP A 143 -13.76 -0.06 -5.14
N GLY A 144 -13.53 0.84 -6.10
CA GLY A 144 -12.59 1.96 -5.94
C GLY A 144 -11.85 2.32 -7.21
N VAL A 145 -10.55 2.64 -7.05
CA VAL A 145 -9.71 3.18 -8.12
C VAL A 145 -8.33 2.52 -8.09
N ALA A 146 -7.76 2.32 -9.28
CA ALA A 146 -6.36 1.96 -9.47
C ALA A 146 -5.69 2.91 -10.47
N ILE A 147 -4.39 3.13 -10.31
CA ILE A 147 -3.52 3.72 -11.31
C ILE A 147 -2.78 2.58 -12.00
N VAL A 148 -3.00 2.42 -13.30
CA VAL A 148 -2.37 1.36 -14.10
C VAL A 148 -1.32 1.98 -15.01
N PRO A 149 -0.05 1.58 -14.89
CA PRO A 149 1.01 2.07 -15.76
C PRO A 149 0.86 1.49 -17.16
N THR A 150 1.18 2.30 -18.17
CA THR A 150 1.32 1.82 -19.55
C THR A 150 2.49 0.83 -19.60
N PRO A 151 2.33 -0.36 -20.20
CA PRO A 151 3.41 -1.33 -20.31
C PRO A 151 4.65 -0.74 -20.98
N VAL A 152 5.82 -1.03 -20.43
CA VAL A 152 7.10 -0.66 -21.04
C VAL A 152 7.27 -1.47 -22.32
N PRO A 153 7.48 -0.86 -23.51
CA PRO A 153 7.49 -1.60 -24.78
C PRO A 153 8.60 -2.66 -24.91
N THR A 154 9.77 -2.39 -24.32
CA THR A 154 10.94 -3.26 -24.35
C THR A 154 11.57 -3.30 -22.96
N PRO A 155 10.96 -4.02 -22.00
CA PRO A 155 11.47 -4.06 -20.64
C PRO A 155 12.77 -4.86 -20.58
N HIS A 156 13.70 -4.41 -19.77
CA HIS A 156 14.88 -5.16 -19.39
C HIS A 156 14.47 -6.31 -18.48
N MET A 157 14.99 -7.51 -18.77
CA MET A 157 14.72 -8.72 -17.98
C MET A 157 15.54 -8.77 -16.69
N GLU A 158 16.68 -8.08 -16.65
CA GLU A 158 17.59 -8.08 -15.52
C GLU A 158 17.79 -6.65 -15.02
N CYS A 159 17.58 -6.45 -13.71
CA CYS A 159 17.76 -5.15 -13.09
C CYS A 159 19.14 -5.08 -12.45
N VAL A 160 19.92 -4.04 -12.78
CA VAL A 160 21.10 -3.68 -11.97
C VAL A 160 20.66 -3.19 -10.59
N ALA A 161 19.54 -2.47 -10.53
CA ALA A 161 18.82 -2.12 -9.31
C ALA A 161 17.34 -1.88 -9.66
N ALA A 162 16.44 -2.26 -8.77
CA ALA A 162 15.01 -2.03 -8.97
C ALA A 162 14.68 -0.53 -8.90
N VAL A 163 13.75 -0.10 -9.75
CA VAL A 163 13.17 1.24 -9.76
C VAL A 163 11.76 1.13 -9.20
N THR A 164 11.46 1.92 -8.18
CA THR A 164 10.09 2.12 -7.69
C THR A 164 9.47 3.27 -8.45
N THR A 165 8.25 3.09 -8.95
CA THR A 165 7.44 4.15 -9.54
C THR A 165 6.15 4.34 -8.74
N VAL A 166 5.86 5.59 -8.37
CA VAL A 166 4.62 6.03 -7.74
C VAL A 166 3.82 6.84 -8.74
N GLY A 167 2.53 6.54 -8.89
CA GLY A 167 1.56 7.37 -9.59
C GLY A 167 0.78 8.24 -8.61
N LEU A 168 0.60 9.51 -8.96
CA LEU A 168 -0.18 10.50 -8.23
C LEU A 168 -1.24 11.09 -9.16
N ALA A 169 -2.46 11.25 -8.69
CA ALA A 169 -3.53 11.88 -9.46
C ALA A 169 -4.58 12.53 -8.54
N ALA A 170 -5.26 13.56 -9.04
CA ALA A 170 -6.51 14.01 -8.46
C ALA A 170 -7.65 13.19 -9.09
N VAL A 171 -8.55 12.65 -8.26
CA VAL A 171 -9.70 11.88 -8.74
C VAL A 171 -10.97 12.37 -8.07
N PRO A 172 -12.15 12.24 -8.72
CA PRO A 172 -13.42 12.58 -8.10
C PRO A 172 -13.65 11.82 -6.79
N VAL A 173 -14.08 12.52 -5.73
CA VAL A 173 -14.38 11.93 -4.41
C VAL A 173 -15.51 10.89 -4.47
N SER A 174 -16.34 10.92 -5.52
CA SER A 174 -17.38 9.89 -5.76
C SER A 174 -16.81 8.50 -6.00
N LEU A 175 -15.52 8.39 -6.33
CA LEU A 175 -14.83 7.12 -6.56
C LEU A 175 -14.20 6.53 -5.29
N GLU A 176 -14.21 7.25 -4.17
CA GLU A 176 -13.62 6.83 -2.89
C GLU A 176 -14.34 5.63 -2.23
N GLY A 177 -15.53 5.27 -2.73
CA GLY A 177 -16.35 4.18 -2.18
C GLY A 177 -16.95 3.21 -3.20
N GLY A 178 -16.52 3.22 -4.47
CA GLY A 178 -17.16 2.45 -5.55
C GLY A 178 -18.56 3.01 -5.86
N GLY A 179 -18.67 3.80 -6.92
CA GLY A 179 -19.89 4.54 -7.27
C GLY A 179 -21.16 3.70 -7.16
N ARG A 180 -22.04 4.07 -6.24
CA ARG A 180 -23.41 3.55 -6.13
C ARG A 180 -24.39 4.47 -6.82
#